data_AF-K4AKM5-F1
#
_entry.id   AF-K4AKM5-F1
#
_cell.length_a   1.000
_cell.length_b   1.000
_cell.length_c   1.000
_cell.angle_alpha   90.00
_cell.angle_beta   90.00
_cell.angle_gamma   90.00
#
_symmetry.space_group_name_H-M   'P 1'
#
loop_
_entity.id
_entity.type
_entity.pdbx_description
1 polymer ?
#
loop_
_entity_poly.entity_id
_entity_poly.type
_entity_poly.pdbx_seq_one_letter_code
_entity_poly.pdbx_strand_id
1 'polypeptide(L)'
;MPLAGCTSGGDGGAAAAWTPPFCTIVAADTSDFSYLSCPRCELALPDGAASCFACGSVQPAPARVYRLLLSLATHDRVVPVVLFDRAARTLMGCPADNLARFFAAHPGSARAAADALRGEMCRVVLRAPTRNKRSAGAGDERLRAVSIVPLRDGFRPVVDTLRTLYARG
;
A
#
# COMPACT_ATOMS: atom_id res chain seq x y z
N MET A 1 -38.97 -10.01 -17.25
CA MET A 1 -39.07 -9.70 -15.82
C MET A 1 -38.41 -8.35 -15.59
N PRO A 2 -39.14 -7.33 -15.12
CA PRO A 2 -38.64 -5.96 -15.10
C PRO A 2 -37.77 -5.68 -13.86
N LEU A 3 -36.79 -4.82 -14.06
CA LEU A 3 -35.92 -4.22 -13.04
C LEU A 3 -36.74 -3.22 -12.21
N ALA A 4 -36.68 -3.34 -10.89
CA ALA A 4 -37.31 -2.40 -9.95
C ALA A 4 -36.27 -1.47 -9.32
N GLY A 5 -36.33 -0.20 -9.72
CA GLY A 5 -36.68 0.92 -8.83
C GLY A 5 -35.70 1.34 -7.73
N CYS A 6 -35.16 2.55 -7.91
CA CYS A 6 -34.28 3.36 -7.07
C CYS A 6 -34.88 3.73 -5.69
N THR A 7 -34.02 3.94 -4.68
CA THR A 7 -34.20 5.04 -3.71
C THR A 7 -32.85 5.66 -3.35
N SER A 8 -32.70 6.94 -3.70
CA SER A 8 -31.73 7.88 -3.17
C SER A 8 -32.13 8.28 -1.75
N GLY A 9 -31.27 8.05 -0.77
CA GLY A 9 -31.37 8.59 0.59
C GLY A 9 -29.98 9.05 1.02
N GLY A 10 -29.81 10.37 1.15
CA GLY A 10 -28.61 10.95 1.74
C GLY A 10 -28.68 10.84 3.25
N ASP A 11 -27.55 10.49 3.87
CA ASP A 11 -27.30 10.73 5.29
C ASP A 11 -25.82 11.07 5.47
N GLY A 12 -25.57 12.23 6.06
CA GLY A 12 -24.25 12.62 6.56
C GLY A 12 -23.94 11.84 7.83
N GLY A 13 -22.87 11.04 7.82
CA GLY A 13 -22.38 10.34 9.00
C GLY A 13 -21.22 9.42 8.69
N ALA A 14 -20.06 9.69 9.30
CA ALA A 14 -18.81 8.91 9.29
C ALA A 14 -18.33 8.38 7.92
N ALA A 15 -17.22 8.92 7.41
CA ALA A 15 -16.60 8.50 6.14
C ALA A 15 -16.61 6.96 5.97
N ALA A 16 -17.53 6.48 5.13
CA ALA A 16 -17.92 5.08 5.12
C ALA A 16 -16.75 4.21 4.66
N ALA A 17 -16.48 3.15 5.42
CA ALA A 17 -15.60 2.09 4.96
C ALA A 17 -16.29 1.34 3.82
N TRP A 18 -15.89 1.59 2.58
CA TRP A 18 -16.33 0.80 1.44
C TRP A 18 -15.40 -0.41 1.28
N THR A 19 -15.95 -1.61 1.11
CA THR A 19 -15.15 -2.85 1.01
C THR A 19 -15.75 -3.72 -0.09
N PRO A 20 -15.06 -3.89 -1.24
CA PRO A 20 -15.50 -4.84 -2.25
C PRO A 20 -15.37 -6.28 -1.72
N PRO A 21 -16.24 -7.23 -2.12
CA PRO A 21 -16.19 -8.61 -1.65
C PRO A 21 -14.87 -9.30 -2.03
N PHE A 22 -14.33 -8.98 -3.21
CA PHE A 22 -13.02 -9.36 -3.71
C PHE A 22 -12.58 -8.36 -4.80
N CYS A 23 -11.28 -8.30 -5.06
CA CYS A 23 -10.69 -7.47 -6.11
C CYS A 23 -9.44 -8.15 -6.68
N THR A 24 -8.98 -7.68 -7.83
CA THR A 24 -7.73 -8.14 -8.45
C THR A 24 -6.75 -6.97 -8.53
N ILE A 25 -5.49 -7.19 -8.14
CA ILE A 25 -4.44 -6.20 -8.36
C ILE A 25 -4.13 -6.16 -9.86
N VAL A 26 -4.38 -5.03 -10.52
CA VAL A 26 -4.10 -4.87 -11.96
C VAL A 26 -2.81 -4.11 -12.24
N ALA A 27 -2.36 -3.30 -11.28
CA ALA A 27 -1.07 -2.63 -11.34
C ALA A 27 -0.56 -2.33 -9.92
N ALA A 28 0.76 -2.28 -9.78
CA ALA A 28 1.45 -1.81 -8.60
C ALA A 28 2.51 -0.80 -9.02
N ASP A 29 2.59 0.32 -8.33
CA ASP A 29 3.66 1.30 -8.50
C ASP A 29 4.71 1.09 -7.39
N THR A 30 5.86 0.61 -7.83
CA THR A 30 7.02 0.29 -6.98
C THR A 30 8.11 1.36 -7.05
N SER A 31 7.88 2.49 -7.74
CA SER A 31 8.88 3.55 -7.89
C SER A 31 9.05 4.39 -6.62
N ASP A 32 7.94 4.68 -5.93
CA ASP A 32 7.87 5.48 -4.70
C ASP A 32 7.15 4.70 -3.57
N PHE A 33 7.56 3.44 -3.41
CA PHE A 33 6.85 2.45 -2.58
C PHE A 33 7.09 2.60 -1.07
N SER A 34 7.97 3.52 -0.63
CA SER A 34 8.37 3.65 0.77
C SER A 34 8.76 5.08 1.12
N TYR A 35 8.72 5.40 2.41
CA TYR A 35 9.18 6.68 2.96
C TYR A 35 9.81 6.47 4.34
N LEU A 36 10.53 7.47 4.84
CA LEU A 36 11.08 7.46 6.20
C LEU A 36 10.05 7.93 7.22
N SER A 37 9.98 7.25 8.36
CA SER A 37 9.11 7.63 9.47
C SER A 37 9.85 7.55 10.80
N CYS A 38 9.46 8.40 11.75
CA CYS A 38 9.92 8.27 13.12
C CYS A 38 9.24 7.06 13.77
N PRO A 39 9.98 6.05 14.28
CA PRO A 39 9.36 4.88 14.90
C PRO A 39 8.66 5.19 16.23
N ARG A 40 8.86 6.40 16.79
CA ARG A 40 8.25 6.83 18.06
C ARG A 40 6.95 7.60 17.89
N CYS A 41 6.94 8.60 17.01
CA CYS A 41 5.78 9.48 16.80
C CYS A 41 5.09 9.26 15.45
N GLU A 42 5.58 8.31 14.65
CA GLU A 42 5.06 7.93 13.32
C GLU A 42 5.04 9.07 12.29
N LEU A 43 5.72 10.19 12.61
CA LEU A 43 5.83 11.33 11.71
C LEU A 43 6.63 10.93 10.46
N ALA A 44 6.07 11.23 9.29
CA ALA A 44 6.79 11.13 8.02
C ALA A 44 7.96 12.13 7.99
N LEU A 45 9.12 11.66 7.59
CA LEU A 45 10.37 12.40 7.55
C LEU A 45 10.83 12.55 6.09
N PRO A 46 11.58 13.63 5.77
CA PRO A 46 12.17 13.77 4.44
C PRO A 46 13.21 12.67 4.17
N ASP A 47 13.46 12.41 2.89
CA ASP A 47 14.49 11.45 2.49
C ASP A 47 15.87 11.85 3.02
N GLY A 48 16.65 10.86 3.47
CA GLY A 48 17.97 11.09 4.07
C GLY A 48 17.93 11.67 5.49
N ALA A 49 16.76 11.84 6.11
CA ALA A 49 16.68 12.24 7.51
C ALA A 49 17.45 11.26 8.41
N ALA A 50 18.37 11.79 9.23
CA ALA A 50 19.09 11.02 10.24
C ALA A 50 18.34 10.95 11.58
N SER A 51 17.43 11.88 11.83
CA SER A 51 16.68 12.00 13.10
C SER A 51 15.31 12.66 12.91
N CYS A 52 14.41 12.44 13.85
CA CYS A 52 13.10 13.10 13.86
C CYS A 52 13.16 14.51 14.47
N PHE A 53 12.85 15.54 13.68
CA PHE A 53 12.83 16.94 14.14
C PHE A 53 11.76 17.22 15.22
N ALA A 54 10.69 16.43 15.28
CA ALA A 54 9.61 16.64 16.25
C ALA A 54 9.88 15.97 17.62
N CYS A 55 10.76 14.97 17.68
CA CYS A 55 11.04 14.23 18.92
C CYS A 55 12.36 14.66 19.60
N GLY A 56 13.18 15.51 18.99
CA GLY A 56 14.46 15.97 19.54
C GLY A 56 15.65 15.06 19.17
N SER A 57 16.79 15.23 19.85
CA SER A 57 18.11 14.75 19.41
C SER A 57 18.48 13.30 19.76
N VAL A 58 17.90 12.71 20.81
CA VAL A 58 18.17 11.31 21.22
C VAL A 58 17.06 10.42 20.69
N GLN A 59 17.09 10.12 19.39
CA GLN A 59 16.05 9.31 18.75
C GLN A 59 16.63 8.11 18.01
N PRO A 60 15.90 6.99 17.98
CA PRO A 60 16.24 5.88 17.10
C PRO A 60 16.26 6.37 15.65
N ALA A 61 17.13 5.76 14.84
CA ALA A 61 17.23 6.06 13.43
C ALA A 61 15.85 5.96 12.74
N PRO A 62 15.52 6.87 11.82
CA PRO A 62 14.30 6.79 11.04
C PRO A 62 14.09 5.41 10.41
N ALA A 63 12.86 4.90 10.52
CA ALA A 63 12.49 3.62 9.96
C ALA A 63 11.87 3.80 8.58
N ARG A 64 12.33 3.03 7.59
CA ARG A 64 11.69 2.95 6.29
C ARG A 64 10.42 2.09 6.38
N VAL A 65 9.31 2.65 5.94
CA VAL A 65 7.98 2.02 5.97
C VAL A 65 7.33 2.08 4.60
N TYR A 66 6.41 1.15 4.33
CA TYR A 66 5.72 1.12 3.03
C TYR A 66 4.68 2.24 2.86
N ARG A 67 4.61 2.73 1.62
CA ARG A 67 3.52 3.47 0.99
C ARG A 67 3.35 2.89 -0.41
N LEU A 68 2.80 1.70 -0.50
CA LEU A 68 2.64 0.99 -1.78
C LEU A 68 1.34 1.44 -2.47
N LEU A 69 1.45 1.88 -3.71
CA LEU A 69 0.32 2.32 -4.52
C LEU A 69 -0.13 1.17 -5.43
N LEU A 70 -1.40 0.82 -5.37
CA LEU A 70 -2.00 -0.24 -6.17
C LEU A 70 -3.22 0.27 -6.93
N SER A 71 -3.48 -0.33 -8.09
CA SER A 71 -4.76 -0.24 -8.78
C SER A 71 -5.50 -1.56 -8.63
N LEU A 72 -6.70 -1.51 -8.04
CA LEU A 72 -7.53 -2.68 -7.79
C LEU A 72 -8.71 -2.69 -8.76
N ALA A 73 -8.81 -3.74 -9.57
CA ALA A 73 -10.03 -4.01 -10.32
C ALA A 73 -11.06 -4.68 -9.41
N THR A 74 -12.27 -4.14 -9.41
CA THR A 74 -13.47 -4.73 -8.83
C THR A 74 -14.42 -5.14 -9.94
N HIS A 75 -15.61 -5.63 -9.61
CA HIS A 75 -16.58 -6.10 -10.61
C HIS A 75 -16.98 -5.03 -11.66
N ASP A 76 -16.96 -3.75 -11.31
CA ASP A 76 -17.48 -2.67 -12.16
C ASP A 76 -16.48 -1.54 -12.44
N ARG A 77 -15.36 -1.46 -11.72
CA ARG A 77 -14.40 -0.36 -11.83
C ARG A 77 -12.99 -0.69 -11.34
N VAL A 78 -12.04 0.14 -11.73
CA VAL A 78 -10.67 0.15 -11.19
C VAL A 78 -10.53 1.28 -10.17
N VAL A 79 -9.99 0.96 -9.00
CA VAL A 79 -9.87 1.87 -7.86
C VAL A 79 -8.40 2.00 -7.45
N PRO A 80 -7.79 3.19 -7.48
CA PRO A 80 -6.46 3.41 -6.94
C PRO A 80 -6.51 3.42 -5.40
N VAL A 81 -5.59 2.69 -4.78
CA VAL A 81 -5.47 2.58 -3.32
C VAL A 81 -4.02 2.72 -2.87
N VAL A 82 -3.85 3.09 -1.60
CA VAL A 82 -2.56 3.09 -0.92
C VAL A 82 -2.55 2.08 0.22
N LEU A 83 -1.47 1.29 0.31
CA LEU A 83 -1.19 0.35 1.39
C LEU A 83 -0.02 0.88 2.22
N PHE A 84 -0.28 1.08 3.51
CA PHE A 84 0.75 1.42 4.48
C PHE A 84 1.37 0.16 5.10
N ASP A 85 2.46 0.35 5.83
CA ASP A 85 3.40 -0.66 6.29
C ASP A 85 2.79 -2.04 6.60
N ARG A 86 1.86 -2.12 7.54
CA ARG A 86 1.27 -3.40 7.96
C ARG A 86 0.56 -4.14 6.83
N ALA A 87 -0.25 -3.46 6.02
CA ALA A 87 -0.99 -4.07 4.92
C ALA A 87 -0.06 -4.45 3.77
N ALA A 88 0.90 -3.58 3.45
CA ALA A 88 1.86 -3.83 2.37
C ALA A 88 2.76 -5.04 2.68
N ARG A 89 3.18 -5.22 3.94
CA ARG A 89 4.00 -6.38 4.37
C ARG A 89 3.33 -7.72 4.10
N THR A 90 2.00 -7.80 4.10
CA THR A 90 1.27 -9.03 3.74
C THR A 90 1.57 -9.46 2.30
N LEU A 91 1.68 -8.50 1.39
CA LEU A 91 2.01 -8.76 -0.01
C LEU A 91 3.51 -8.95 -0.21
N MET A 92 4.32 -8.07 0.39
CA MET A 92 5.76 -8.02 0.12
C MET A 92 6.54 -9.11 0.85
N GLY A 93 6.08 -9.54 2.04
CA GLY A 93 6.72 -10.59 2.84
C GLY A 93 7.99 -10.17 3.56
N CYS A 94 8.36 -8.89 3.52
CA CYS A 94 9.55 -8.37 4.18
C CYS A 94 9.33 -6.91 4.63
N PRO A 95 10.21 -6.35 5.49
CA PRO A 95 10.25 -4.92 5.77
C PRO A 95 10.60 -4.07 4.53
N ALA A 96 10.09 -2.84 4.47
CA ALA A 96 10.36 -1.91 3.36
C ALA A 96 11.85 -1.64 3.16
N ASP A 97 12.63 -1.61 4.24
CA ASP A 97 14.08 -1.44 4.18
C ASP A 97 14.78 -2.61 3.49
N ASN A 98 14.38 -3.85 3.78
CA ASN A 98 14.94 -5.02 3.11
C ASN A 98 14.63 -5.00 1.61
N LEU A 99 13.42 -4.61 1.23
CA LEU A 99 13.03 -4.49 -0.17
C LEU A 99 13.77 -3.36 -0.88
N ALA A 100 13.95 -2.21 -0.23
CA ALA A 100 14.71 -1.09 -0.79
C ALA A 100 16.16 -1.46 -1.08
N ARG A 101 16.83 -2.14 -0.13
CA ARG A 101 18.18 -2.68 -0.36
C ARG A 101 18.20 -3.69 -1.50
N PHE A 102 17.18 -4.55 -1.59
CA PHE A 102 17.07 -5.51 -2.68
C PHE A 102 16.95 -4.83 -4.05
N PHE A 103 16.11 -3.80 -4.16
CA PHE A 103 15.94 -3.03 -5.39
C PHE A 103 17.21 -2.28 -5.80
N ALA A 104 17.94 -1.74 -4.83
CA ALA A 104 19.22 -1.10 -5.08
C ALA A 104 20.29 -2.09 -5.59
N ALA A 105 20.29 -3.33 -5.07
CA ALA A 105 21.25 -4.36 -5.46
C ALA A 105 20.95 -5.02 -6.81
N HIS A 106 19.68 -5.07 -7.23
CA HIS A 106 19.25 -5.84 -8.41
C HIS A 106 18.45 -4.97 -9.39
N PRO A 107 19.08 -4.45 -10.46
CA PRO A 107 18.39 -3.71 -11.51
C PRO A 107 17.17 -4.47 -12.06
N GLY A 108 16.06 -3.77 -12.25
CA GLY A 108 14.81 -4.36 -12.76
C GLY A 108 13.96 -5.10 -11.73
N SER A 109 14.46 -5.36 -10.52
CA SER A 109 13.70 -6.09 -9.49
C SER A 109 12.47 -5.34 -8.99
N ALA A 110 12.46 -4.01 -9.04
CA ALA A 110 11.27 -3.20 -8.78
C ALA A 110 10.14 -3.53 -9.77
N ARG A 111 10.46 -3.62 -11.07
CA ARG A 111 9.48 -4.00 -12.09
C ARG A 111 9.02 -5.45 -11.89
N ALA A 112 9.94 -6.37 -11.62
CA ALA A 112 9.59 -7.76 -11.32
C ALA A 112 8.66 -7.89 -10.09
N ALA A 113 8.82 -7.02 -9.09
CA ALA A 113 7.94 -6.96 -7.93
C ALA A 113 6.53 -6.49 -8.30
N ALA A 114 6.41 -5.48 -9.16
CA ALA A 114 5.13 -5.01 -9.67
C ALA A 114 4.42 -6.10 -10.50
N ASP A 115 5.18 -6.78 -11.37
CA ASP A 115 4.67 -7.87 -12.20
C ASP A 115 4.23 -9.07 -11.35
N ALA A 116 4.95 -9.40 -10.28
CA ALA A 116 4.59 -10.48 -9.35
C ALA A 116 3.28 -10.23 -8.59
N LEU A 117 2.85 -8.97 -8.44
CA LEU A 117 1.58 -8.62 -7.81
C LEU A 117 0.41 -8.62 -8.80
N ARG A 118 0.69 -8.48 -10.09
CA ARG A 118 -0.34 -8.34 -11.11
C ARG A 118 -1.14 -9.65 -11.24
N GLY A 119 -2.45 -9.52 -11.21
CA GLY A 119 -3.39 -10.65 -11.30
C GLY A 119 -3.73 -11.28 -9.95
N GLU A 120 -3.09 -10.87 -8.85
CA GLU A 120 -3.41 -11.42 -7.52
C GLU A 120 -4.82 -11.01 -7.09
N MET A 121 -5.65 -12.02 -6.82
CA MET A 121 -6.98 -11.81 -6.24
C MET A 121 -6.86 -11.66 -4.72
N CYS A 122 -7.52 -10.63 -4.19
CA CYS A 122 -7.44 -10.26 -2.79
C CYS A 122 -8.82 -9.91 -2.22
N ARG A 123 -8.97 -10.11 -0.92
CA ARG A 123 -9.95 -9.40 -0.11
C ARG A 123 -9.29 -8.18 0.51
N VAL A 124 -9.93 -7.02 0.43
CA VAL A 124 -9.38 -5.75 0.95
C VAL A 124 -10.39 -5.06 1.85
N VAL A 125 -9.91 -4.33 2.86
CA VAL A 125 -10.74 -3.40 3.63
C VAL A 125 -10.26 -2.00 3.34
N LEU A 126 -11.13 -1.14 2.79
CA LEU A 126 -10.76 0.22 2.42
C LEU A 126 -11.34 1.25 3.41
N ARG A 127 -10.60 2.33 3.57
CA ARG A 127 -10.99 3.50 4.35
C ARG A 127 -10.84 4.75 3.48
N ALA A 128 -11.75 5.69 3.68
CA ALA A 128 -11.66 7.01 3.07
C ALA A 128 -10.32 7.69 3.45
N PRO A 129 -9.82 8.59 2.60
CA PRO A 129 -8.68 9.42 2.96
C PRO A 129 -9.00 10.21 4.23
N THR A 130 -8.10 10.19 5.22
CA THR A 130 -8.21 11.10 6.37
C THR A 130 -7.87 12.51 5.93
N ARG A 131 -8.89 13.35 5.77
CA ARG A 131 -8.73 14.80 5.58
C ARG A 131 -8.52 15.43 6.95
N ASN A 132 -7.31 15.91 7.25
CA ASN A 132 -7.06 16.74 8.43
C ASN A 132 -6.53 18.11 8.00
N LYS A 133 -6.58 19.11 8.91
CA LYS A 133 -6.17 20.49 8.60
C LYS A 133 -4.72 20.63 8.09
N ARG A 134 -3.84 19.66 8.37
CA ARG A 134 -2.44 19.64 7.87
C ARG A 134 -2.30 18.99 6.49
N SER A 135 -3.23 18.13 6.08
CA SER A 135 -3.24 17.47 4.77
C SER A 135 -4.19 18.16 3.77
N ALA A 136 -4.71 19.33 4.10
CA ALA A 136 -5.66 20.10 3.28
C ALA A 136 -5.07 20.58 1.92
N GLY A 137 -3.76 20.43 1.70
CA GLY A 137 -3.08 20.69 0.42
C GLY A 137 -2.35 19.48 -0.18
N ALA A 138 -2.41 18.30 0.45
CA ALA A 138 -1.78 17.09 -0.08
C ALA A 138 -2.83 16.33 -0.92
N GLY A 139 -2.77 16.49 -2.24
CA GLY A 139 -3.76 16.03 -3.22
C GLY A 139 -3.90 14.52 -3.42
N ASP A 140 -3.59 13.69 -2.40
CA ASP A 140 -3.75 12.25 -2.50
C ASP A 140 -5.07 11.80 -1.86
N GLU A 141 -6.15 11.99 -2.61
CA GLU A 141 -7.51 11.54 -2.29
C GLU A 141 -7.69 10.01 -2.42
N ARG A 142 -6.61 9.23 -2.36
CA ARG A 142 -6.64 7.78 -2.54
C ARG A 142 -7.21 7.08 -1.32
N LEU A 143 -8.03 6.05 -1.58
CA LEU A 143 -8.52 5.16 -0.54
C LEU A 143 -7.35 4.41 0.10
N ARG A 144 -7.43 4.23 1.42
CA ARG A 144 -6.43 3.48 2.19
C ARG A 144 -6.88 2.04 2.35
N ALA A 145 -6.09 1.10 1.86
CA ALA A 145 -6.28 -0.32 2.18
C ALA A 145 -5.64 -0.62 3.54
N VAL A 146 -6.49 -0.76 4.56
CA VAL A 146 -6.03 -1.03 5.94
C VAL A 146 -5.82 -2.53 6.20
N SER A 147 -6.37 -3.37 5.34
CA SER A 147 -6.14 -4.81 5.30
C SER A 147 -6.18 -5.28 3.86
N ILE A 148 -5.33 -6.25 3.54
CA ILE A 148 -5.33 -6.99 2.29
C ILE A 148 -4.99 -8.46 2.59
N VAL A 149 -5.73 -9.36 1.97
CA VAL A 149 -5.56 -10.81 2.14
C VAL A 149 -5.62 -11.45 0.75
N PRO A 150 -4.49 -11.99 0.24
CA PRO A 150 -4.48 -12.78 -0.98
C PRO A 150 -5.39 -14.00 -0.85
N LEU A 151 -6.13 -14.32 -1.92
CA LEU A 151 -7.09 -15.42 -1.95
C LEU A 151 -6.55 -16.66 -2.67
N ARG A 152 -5.39 -16.57 -3.32
CA ARG A 152 -4.77 -17.71 -3.99
C ARG A 152 -4.19 -18.68 -2.96
N ASP A 153 -4.56 -19.96 -3.06
CA ASP A 153 -3.93 -21.02 -2.27
C ASP A 153 -2.43 -21.10 -2.57
N GLY A 154 -1.63 -21.18 -1.51
CA GLY A 154 -0.17 -21.17 -1.64
C GLY A 154 0.40 -19.83 -2.12
N PHE A 155 -0.30 -18.71 -1.85
CA PHE A 155 0.25 -17.38 -2.08
C PHE A 155 1.68 -17.27 -1.52
N ARG A 156 2.61 -16.89 -2.39
CA ARG A 156 3.99 -16.58 -2.02
C ARG A 156 4.17 -15.07 -2.01
N PRO A 157 4.68 -14.49 -0.91
CA PRO A 157 5.00 -13.08 -0.89
C PRO A 157 6.01 -12.68 -1.96
N VAL A 158 5.96 -11.42 -2.40
CA VAL A 158 6.78 -10.92 -3.51
C VAL A 158 8.27 -11.17 -3.29
N VAL A 159 8.78 -11.00 -2.06
CA VAL A 159 10.19 -11.23 -1.75
C VAL A 159 10.67 -12.64 -2.11
N ASP A 160 9.81 -13.65 -2.03
CA ASP A 160 10.18 -15.03 -2.34
C ASP A 160 10.29 -15.25 -3.86
N THR A 161 9.41 -14.62 -4.63
CA THR A 161 9.51 -14.59 -6.10
C THR A 161 10.78 -13.87 -6.52
N LEU A 162 11.07 -12.70 -5.94
CA LEU A 162 12.30 -11.95 -6.24
C LEU A 162 13.55 -12.75 -5.89
N ARG A 163 13.61 -13.36 -4.71
CA ARG A 163 14.74 -14.23 -4.34
C ARG A 163 14.92 -15.38 -5.32
N THR A 164 13.83 -15.98 -5.80
CA THR A 164 13.91 -17.07 -6.79
C THR A 164 14.46 -16.58 -8.13
N LEU A 165 14.03 -15.40 -8.59
CA LEU A 165 14.44 -14.83 -9.88
C LEU A 165 15.90 -14.34 -9.86
N TYR A 166 16.35 -13.76 -8.75
CA TYR A 166 17.65 -13.11 -8.64
C TYR A 166 18.71 -13.91 -7.86
N ALA A 167 18.37 -15.08 -7.29
CA ALA A 167 19.37 -16.01 -6.72
C ALA A 167 20.22 -16.74 -7.77
N ARG A 168 19.88 -16.60 -9.06
CA ARG A 168 20.58 -17.21 -10.20
C ARG A 168 21.47 -16.23 -10.97
N GLY A 169 21.68 -15.02 -10.44
CA GLY A 169 22.53 -13.97 -11.02
C GLY A 169 23.87 -13.87 -10.34
#